data_AF-A0A7W8BH63-F1
#
_entry.id   AF-A0A7W8BH63-F1
#
_cell.length_a   1.000
_cell.length_b   1.000
_cell.length_c   1.000
_cell.angle_alpha   90.00
_cell.angle_beta   90.00
_cell.angle_gamma   90.00
#
_symmetry.space_group_name_H-M   'P 1'
#
loop_
_entity.id
_entity.type
_entity.pdbx_description
1 polymer ?
#
loop_
_entity_poly.entity_id
_entity_poly.type
_entity_poly.pdbx_seq_one_letter_code
_entity_poly.pdbx_strand_id
1 'polypeptide(L)'
;MANQVLAFDGKTWVDRTPQVFDGTTWRAATPLYWDGAEWRTGAPPPREFPSYAGNASSIVSGDVAELPVPADVRTGDLVVSVCAQQGGAALPSPLLAPAGVLPTVYTLRSGVRLLVAVWPWEPSRGSTTVWDTAGSTTTAVMNLLYRGGDTASVSLTPVVGITEHLGVNQVPLDASQDYTTLYAVLTVSDTLTGAAWPDGVIPRAQRLGRFGTQQISLMTADTPGAGASPGALRLDTTVETAAV
;
A
#
# COMPACT_ATOMS: atom_id res chain seq x y z
N MET A 1 -14.30 10.92 -16.17
CA MET A 1 -15.02 11.68 -17.21
C MET A 1 -16.01 12.59 -16.52
N ALA A 2 -15.97 13.91 -16.77
CA ALA A 2 -16.97 14.81 -16.22
C ALA A 2 -18.34 14.47 -16.82
N ASN A 3 -19.39 14.38 -16.00
CA ASN A 3 -20.76 14.24 -16.50
C ASN A 3 -21.10 15.50 -17.31
N GLN A 4 -21.10 15.38 -18.63
CA GLN A 4 -21.43 16.48 -19.53
C GLN A 4 -22.95 16.69 -19.51
N VAL A 5 -23.41 17.82 -18.94
CA VAL A 5 -24.83 18.18 -18.94
C VAL A 5 -25.07 19.09 -20.15
N LEU A 6 -25.68 18.52 -21.19
CA LEU A 6 -26.08 19.26 -22.39
C LEU A 6 -27.49 19.83 -22.20
N ALA A 7 -27.70 21.07 -22.67
CA ALA A 7 -29.02 21.68 -22.76
C ALA A 7 -29.35 22.01 -24.22
N PHE A 8 -30.58 21.75 -24.65
CA PHE A 8 -31.03 22.06 -26.00
C PHE A 8 -31.56 23.50 -26.06
N ASP A 9 -30.94 24.35 -26.88
CA ASP A 9 -31.29 25.78 -26.99
C ASP A 9 -32.37 26.08 -28.06
N GLY A 10 -32.95 25.03 -28.65
CA GLY A 10 -33.90 25.11 -29.75
C GLY A 10 -33.28 24.93 -31.14
N LYS A 11 -31.94 24.85 -31.26
CA LYS A 11 -31.22 24.55 -32.51
C LYS A 11 -30.12 23.52 -32.32
N THR A 12 -29.38 23.58 -31.23
CA THR A 12 -28.24 22.71 -30.93
C THR A 12 -28.22 22.28 -29.47
N TRP A 13 -27.61 21.13 -29.21
CA TRP A 13 -27.22 20.76 -27.85
C TRP A 13 -25.95 21.53 -27.49
N VAL A 14 -26.04 22.38 -26.47
CA VAL A 14 -24.94 23.20 -25.98
C VAL A 14 -24.51 22.74 -24.59
N ASP A 15 -23.22 22.82 -24.31
CA ASP A 15 -22.68 22.54 -22.98
C ASP A 15 -23.25 23.52 -21.96
N ARG A 16 -23.96 23.00 -20.96
CA ARG A 16 -24.46 23.82 -19.86
C ARG A 16 -23.46 23.75 -18.72
N THR A 17 -22.62 24.78 -18.60
CA THR A 17 -21.83 24.97 -17.37
C THR A 17 -22.82 25.18 -16.22
N PRO A 18 -22.81 24.32 -15.17
CA PRO A 18 -23.67 24.51 -14.00
C PRO A 18 -23.48 25.93 -13.44
N GLN A 19 -24.54 26.57 -12.97
CA GLN A 19 -24.49 27.91 -12.41
C GLN A 19 -25.02 27.91 -10.97
N VAL A 20 -24.44 28.74 -10.11
CA VAL A 20 -24.87 28.97 -8.73
C VAL A 20 -25.27 30.44 -8.55
N PHE A 21 -26.34 30.69 -7.80
CA PHE A 21 -26.78 32.04 -7.48
C PHE A 21 -26.11 32.50 -6.19
N ASP A 22 -25.35 33.59 -6.24
CA ASP A 22 -24.59 34.13 -5.09
C ASP A 22 -25.39 35.13 -4.22
N GLY A 23 -26.69 35.25 -4.47
CA GLY A 23 -27.57 36.24 -3.85
C GLY A 23 -27.79 37.50 -4.70
N THR A 24 -26.98 37.73 -5.74
CA THR A 24 -27.10 38.90 -6.64
C THR A 24 -27.01 38.53 -8.12
N THR A 25 -26.22 37.52 -8.47
CA THR A 25 -25.93 37.13 -9.86
C THR A 25 -25.81 35.61 -9.98
N TRP A 26 -26.19 35.07 -11.14
CA TRP A 26 -25.88 33.69 -11.51
C TRP A 26 -24.44 33.64 -12.02
N ARG A 27 -23.60 32.85 -11.37
CA ARG A 27 -22.19 32.65 -11.74
C ARG A 27 -21.95 31.20 -12.12
N ALA A 28 -20.96 30.95 -12.98
CA ALA A 28 -20.53 29.59 -13.27
C ALA A 28 -20.13 28.89 -11.95
N ALA A 29 -20.73 27.74 -11.69
CA ALA A 29 -20.36 26.88 -10.59
C ALA A 29 -19.14 26.08 -11.05
N THR A 30 -17.96 26.48 -10.56
CA THR A 30 -16.75 25.66 -10.70
C THR A 30 -16.94 24.42 -9.86
N PRO A 31 -16.94 23.20 -10.44
CA PRO A 31 -17.00 21.98 -9.65
C PRO A 31 -15.84 21.95 -8.66
N LEU A 32 -16.16 21.79 -7.38
CA LEU A 32 -15.15 21.62 -6.33
C LEU A 32 -15.04 20.14 -5.96
N TYR A 33 -13.80 19.70 -5.79
CA TYR A 33 -13.43 18.37 -5.33
C TYR A 33 -12.88 18.48 -3.90
N TRP A 34 -13.37 17.65 -2.98
CA TRP A 34 -12.82 17.56 -1.63
C TRP A 34 -11.62 16.59 -1.62
N ASP A 35 -10.42 17.11 -1.41
CA ASP A 35 -9.19 16.29 -1.42
C ASP A 35 -8.90 15.58 -0.09
N GLY A 36 -9.83 15.67 0.87
CA GLY A 36 -9.64 15.14 2.23
C GLY A 36 -9.19 16.19 3.25
N ALA A 37 -8.70 17.35 2.79
CA ALA A 37 -8.26 18.45 3.65
C ALA A 37 -8.87 19.81 3.24
N GLU A 38 -8.97 20.09 1.94
CA GLU A 38 -9.53 21.33 1.40
C GLU A 38 -10.36 21.11 0.12
N TRP A 39 -11.23 22.07 -0.18
CA TRP A 39 -11.95 22.11 -1.46
C TRP A 39 -11.03 22.65 -2.55
N ARG A 40 -10.85 21.87 -3.63
CA ARG A 40 -10.04 22.23 -4.80
C ARG A 40 -10.87 22.34 -6.07
N THR A 41 -10.40 23.14 -7.02
CA THR A 41 -11.02 23.32 -8.35
C THR A 41 -10.66 22.22 -9.36
N GLY A 42 -9.86 21.23 -8.96
CA GLY A 42 -9.50 20.09 -9.79
C GLY A 42 -8.70 19.05 -9.01
N ALA A 43 -8.74 17.80 -9.48
CA ALA A 43 -7.83 16.77 -9.00
C ALA A 43 -6.37 17.15 -9.34
N PRO A 44 -5.38 16.81 -8.50
CA PRO A 44 -3.98 17.02 -8.84
C PRO A 44 -3.65 16.31 -10.16
N PRO A 45 -2.77 16.89 -11.00
CA PRO A 45 -2.38 16.25 -12.24
C PRO A 45 -1.76 14.87 -11.94
N PRO A 46 -2.03 13.84 -12.77
CA PRO A 46 -1.37 12.55 -12.64
C PRO A 46 0.14 12.77 -12.69
N ARG A 47 0.86 12.12 -11.77
CA ARG A 47 2.32 12.05 -11.84
C ARG A 47 2.68 10.78 -12.58
N GLU A 48 3.70 10.86 -13.41
CA GLU A 48 4.25 9.72 -14.15
C GLU A 48 4.66 8.56 -13.21
N PHE A 49 4.97 8.89 -11.95
CA PHE A 49 5.25 7.93 -10.88
C PHE A 49 4.47 8.32 -9.62
N PRO A 50 3.83 7.38 -8.92
CA PRO A 50 3.27 7.65 -7.61
C PRO A 50 4.38 8.06 -6.64
N SER A 51 4.24 9.20 -5.99
CA SER A 51 5.19 9.61 -4.95
C SER A 51 4.81 8.96 -3.64
N TYR A 52 5.74 8.24 -3.02
CA TYR A 52 5.59 7.79 -1.65
C TYR A 52 5.29 8.98 -0.72
N ALA A 53 4.21 8.88 0.05
CA ALA A 53 3.71 9.95 0.90
C ALA A 53 3.92 9.63 2.39
N GLY A 54 3.67 8.38 2.80
CA GLY A 54 3.81 7.99 4.20
C GLY A 54 3.65 6.49 4.44
N ASN A 55 3.89 6.07 5.68
CA ASN A 55 3.65 4.70 6.14
C ASN A 55 3.13 4.66 7.58
N ALA A 56 2.62 3.49 7.96
CA ALA A 56 2.44 3.04 9.33
C ALA A 56 2.75 1.54 9.39
N SER A 57 3.29 1.04 10.51
CA SER A 57 3.51 -0.40 10.70
C SER A 57 3.47 -0.81 12.17
N SER A 58 3.08 -2.06 12.44
CA SER A 58 3.06 -2.61 13.79
C SER A 58 3.22 -4.14 13.80
N ILE A 59 3.62 -4.66 14.96
CA ILE A 59 3.51 -6.09 15.29
C ILE A 59 2.37 -6.21 16.29
N VAL A 60 1.45 -7.12 16.03
CA VAL A 60 0.24 -7.29 16.84
C VAL A 60 0.18 -8.71 17.39
N SER A 61 -0.23 -8.79 18.65
CA SER A 61 -0.68 -10.02 19.31
C SER A 61 -2.15 -9.85 19.71
N GLY A 62 -3.01 -10.74 19.27
CA GLY A 62 -4.46 -10.69 19.55
C GLY A 62 -5.28 -11.09 18.34
N ASP A 63 -6.61 -11.07 18.47
CA ASP A 63 -7.56 -11.54 17.45
C ASP A 63 -7.70 -10.57 16.26
N VAL A 64 -7.35 -9.31 16.46
CA VAL A 64 -7.46 -8.25 15.45
C VAL A 64 -6.19 -7.39 15.45
N ALA A 65 -5.74 -7.02 14.26
CA ALA A 65 -4.66 -6.07 14.04
C ALA A 65 -5.20 -4.76 13.46
N GLU A 66 -5.31 -3.77 14.33
CA GLU A 66 -5.67 -2.40 13.97
C GLU A 66 -4.41 -1.57 13.70
N LEU A 67 -4.41 -0.85 12.59
CA LEU A 67 -3.30 0.02 12.21
C LEU A 67 -3.85 1.30 11.57
N PRO A 68 -3.45 2.49 12.04
CA PRO A 68 -3.88 3.73 11.41
C PRO A 68 -3.39 3.80 9.96
N VAL A 69 -4.19 4.41 9.11
CA VAL A 69 -3.74 4.92 7.81
C VAL A 69 -2.82 6.12 8.09
N PRO A 70 -1.72 6.32 7.33
CA PRO A 70 -0.83 7.47 7.53
C PRO A 70 -1.60 8.80 7.59
N ALA A 71 -1.25 9.67 8.54
CA ALA A 71 -2.02 10.88 8.85
C ALA A 71 -2.03 11.93 7.73
N ASP A 72 -1.10 11.83 6.78
CA ASP A 72 -0.98 12.73 5.64
C ASP A 72 -1.78 12.26 4.41
N VAL A 73 -2.63 11.24 4.57
CA VAL A 73 -3.52 10.70 3.53
C VAL A 73 -4.47 11.75 2.97
N ARG A 74 -4.68 11.69 1.65
CA ARG A 74 -5.63 12.51 0.89
C ARG A 74 -6.57 11.63 0.07
N THR A 75 -7.74 12.17 -0.24
CA THR A 75 -8.71 11.52 -1.13
C THR A 75 -8.03 11.20 -2.46
N GLY A 76 -8.11 9.94 -2.88
CA GLY A 76 -7.50 9.41 -4.09
C GLY A 76 -6.07 8.89 -3.93
N ASP A 77 -5.42 9.11 -2.78
CA ASP A 77 -4.12 8.47 -2.53
C ASP A 77 -4.31 6.94 -2.46
N LEU A 78 -3.36 6.19 -3.02
CA LEU A 78 -3.39 4.73 -3.03
C LEU A 78 -2.83 4.19 -1.72
N VAL A 79 -3.64 3.43 -1.01
CA VAL A 79 -3.23 2.70 0.20
C VAL A 79 -2.88 1.28 -0.20
N VAL A 80 -1.68 0.85 0.18
CA VAL A 80 -1.23 -0.54 0.10
C VAL A 80 -1.14 -1.07 1.53
N SER A 81 -2.06 -1.94 1.91
CA SER A 81 -2.06 -2.58 3.23
C SER A 81 -1.59 -4.02 3.10
N VAL A 82 -0.59 -4.37 3.90
CA VAL A 82 0.01 -5.70 3.95
C VAL A 82 -0.17 -6.27 5.33
N CYS A 83 -0.64 -7.52 5.40
CA CYS A 83 -0.76 -8.29 6.63
C CYS A 83 -0.05 -9.64 6.45
N ALA A 84 0.88 -9.94 7.34
CA ALA A 84 1.60 -11.20 7.36
C ALA A 84 1.30 -11.93 8.67
N GLN A 85 0.95 -13.21 8.57
CA GLN A 85 0.48 -14.02 9.70
C GLN A 85 1.15 -15.39 9.73
N GLN A 86 1.56 -15.82 10.91
CA GLN A 86 2.13 -17.16 11.13
C GLN A 86 1.26 -17.94 12.12
N GLY A 87 0.82 -19.13 11.70
CA GLY A 87 -0.10 -19.97 12.49
C GLY A 87 -1.58 -19.55 12.36
N GLY A 88 -2.43 -20.08 13.24
CA GLY A 88 -3.87 -19.81 13.25
C GLY A 88 -4.69 -20.66 12.26
N ALA A 89 -6.01 -20.44 12.25
CA ALA A 89 -6.96 -21.24 11.46
C ALA A 89 -6.82 -21.00 9.94
N ALA A 90 -7.04 -22.03 9.13
CA ALA A 90 -6.89 -21.99 7.66
C ALA A 90 -7.99 -21.21 6.90
N LEU A 91 -8.80 -20.42 7.61
CA LEU A 91 -9.85 -19.61 6.99
C LEU A 91 -9.25 -18.29 6.49
N PRO A 92 -9.81 -17.69 5.43
CA PRO A 92 -9.28 -16.41 4.95
C PRO A 92 -9.44 -15.37 6.07
N SER A 93 -8.34 -14.77 6.50
CA SER A 93 -8.35 -13.62 7.41
C SER A 93 -8.91 -12.42 6.66
N PRO A 94 -10.16 -11.99 6.92
CA PRO A 94 -10.69 -10.82 6.24
C PRO A 94 -9.93 -9.55 6.67
N LEU A 95 -9.75 -8.65 5.70
CA LEU A 95 -9.67 -7.23 6.00
C LEU A 95 -11.07 -6.79 6.42
N LEU A 96 -11.24 -6.47 7.71
CA LEU A 96 -12.53 -6.05 8.29
C LEU A 96 -12.82 -4.58 7.98
N ALA A 97 -11.79 -3.75 7.96
CA ALA A 97 -11.89 -2.34 7.58
C ALA A 97 -10.68 -1.91 6.73
N PRO A 98 -10.89 -1.13 5.65
CA PRO A 98 -12.19 -0.67 5.15
C PRO A 98 -13.04 -1.80 4.55
N ALA A 99 -14.36 -1.73 4.77
CA ALA A 99 -15.29 -2.71 4.25
C ALA A 99 -15.28 -2.75 2.71
N GLY A 100 -15.46 -3.95 2.15
CA GLY A 100 -15.56 -4.17 0.71
C GLY A 100 -14.23 -4.14 -0.05
N VAL A 101 -13.10 -3.90 0.62
CA VAL A 101 -11.76 -4.11 0.04
C VAL A 101 -11.38 -5.57 0.21
N LEU A 102 -11.12 -6.24 -0.91
CA LEU A 102 -10.76 -7.66 -0.93
C LEU A 102 -9.24 -7.80 -0.99
N PRO A 103 -8.60 -8.41 0.02
CA PRO A 103 -7.18 -8.70 -0.05
C PRO A 103 -6.91 -9.87 -1.00
N THR A 104 -5.79 -9.82 -1.70
CA THR A 104 -5.22 -11.01 -2.32
C THR A 104 -4.45 -11.79 -1.26
N VAL A 105 -4.68 -13.10 -1.20
CA VAL A 105 -4.15 -13.97 -0.15
C VAL A 105 -3.17 -14.97 -0.76
N TYR A 106 -2.00 -15.09 -0.13
CA TYR A 106 -0.94 -16.01 -0.50
C TYR A 106 -0.57 -16.86 0.70
N THR A 107 -0.53 -18.18 0.51
CA THR A 107 0.02 -19.12 1.51
C THR A 107 1.38 -19.58 1.02
N LEU A 108 2.42 -19.19 1.75
CA LEU A 108 3.80 -19.54 1.46
C LEU A 108 4.09 -20.97 1.90
N ARG A 109 5.14 -21.60 1.34
CA ARG A 109 5.60 -22.94 1.75
C ARG A 109 6.03 -23.00 3.21
N SER A 110 6.49 -21.87 3.75
CA SER A 110 6.78 -21.69 5.18
C SER A 110 5.55 -21.80 6.09
N GLY A 111 4.33 -21.83 5.53
CA GLY A 111 3.08 -21.78 6.27
C GLY A 111 2.65 -20.36 6.66
N VAL A 112 3.44 -19.34 6.32
CA VAL A 112 3.06 -17.94 6.51
C VAL A 112 2.00 -17.56 5.49
N ARG A 113 0.98 -16.83 5.94
CA ARG A 113 -0.01 -16.20 5.07
C ARG A 113 0.35 -14.73 4.87
N LEU A 114 0.43 -14.33 3.61
CA LEU A 114 0.61 -12.94 3.18
C LEU A 114 -0.68 -12.45 2.55
N LEU A 115 -1.25 -11.39 3.09
CA LEU A 115 -2.45 -10.73 2.59
C LEU A 115 -2.08 -9.34 2.14
N VAL A 116 -2.45 -8.97 0.92
CA VAL A 116 -2.19 -7.65 0.35
C VAL A 116 -3.48 -7.07 -0.19
N ALA A 117 -3.85 -5.91 0.33
CA ALA A 117 -5.01 -5.14 -0.12
C ALA A 117 -4.54 -3.79 -0.66
N VAL A 118 -5.11 -3.38 -1.79
CA VAL A 118 -4.81 -2.09 -2.42
C VAL A 118 -6.11 -1.40 -2.77
N TRP A 119 -6.24 -0.12 -2.39
CA TRP A 119 -7.43 0.68 -2.70
C TRP A 119 -7.12 2.18 -2.69
N PRO A 120 -7.85 3.00 -3.46
CA PRO A 120 -7.82 4.45 -3.32
C PRO A 120 -8.52 4.88 -2.02
N TRP A 121 -7.90 5.75 -1.24
CA TRP A 121 -8.49 6.24 -0.01
C TRP A 121 -9.56 7.31 -0.27
N GLU A 122 -10.60 7.29 0.55
CA GLU A 122 -11.65 8.32 0.61
C GLU A 122 -12.14 8.40 2.08
N PRO A 123 -12.66 9.54 2.55
CA PRO A 123 -13.04 9.71 3.95
C PRO A 123 -14.03 8.65 4.48
N SER A 124 -14.90 8.11 3.63
CA SER A 124 -15.87 7.06 4.00
C SER A 124 -15.22 5.71 4.32
N ARG A 125 -13.96 5.48 3.92
CA ARG A 125 -13.17 4.28 4.24
C ARG A 125 -12.60 4.31 5.65
N GLY A 126 -12.69 5.45 6.33
CA GLY A 126 -12.14 5.63 7.67
C GLY A 126 -10.62 5.82 7.69
N SER A 127 -10.08 5.98 8.89
CA SER A 127 -8.67 6.30 9.13
C SER A 127 -7.84 5.12 9.65
N THR A 128 -8.41 3.92 9.68
CA THR A 128 -7.79 2.74 10.28
C THR A 128 -8.05 1.51 9.42
N THR A 129 -7.04 0.68 9.26
CA THR A 129 -7.16 -0.66 8.68
C THR A 129 -7.28 -1.68 9.79
N VAL A 130 -8.20 -2.61 9.66
CA VAL A 130 -8.48 -3.62 10.67
C VAL A 130 -8.40 -4.99 10.01
N TRP A 131 -7.40 -5.78 10.40
CA TRP A 131 -7.20 -7.14 9.92
C TRP A 131 -7.61 -8.15 10.98
N ASP A 132 -8.39 -9.16 10.62
CA ASP A 132 -8.60 -10.34 11.47
C ASP A 132 -7.32 -11.18 11.47
N THR A 133 -6.77 -11.49 12.64
CA THR A 133 -5.54 -12.29 12.76
C THR A 133 -5.79 -13.80 12.63
N ALA A 134 -7.06 -14.24 12.65
CA ALA A 134 -7.49 -15.63 12.61
C ALA A 134 -6.74 -16.53 13.61
N GLY A 135 -6.48 -16.02 14.81
CA GLY A 135 -5.75 -16.73 15.86
C GLY A 135 -4.27 -16.96 15.55
N SER A 136 -3.70 -16.16 14.64
CA SER A 136 -2.26 -16.15 14.34
C SER A 136 -1.45 -15.87 15.61
N THR A 137 -0.37 -16.61 15.82
CA THR A 137 0.52 -16.42 16.99
C THR A 137 1.42 -15.22 16.81
N THR A 138 1.66 -14.78 15.57
CA THR A 138 2.44 -13.59 15.26
C THR A 138 1.89 -12.92 14.01
N THR A 139 1.54 -11.64 14.12
CA THR A 139 1.03 -10.86 13.00
C THR A 139 1.84 -9.58 12.86
N ALA A 140 2.26 -9.27 11.63
CA ALA A 140 2.84 -7.98 11.27
C ALA A 140 1.95 -7.30 10.22
N VAL A 141 1.66 -6.03 10.44
CA VAL A 141 0.83 -5.23 9.53
C VAL A 141 1.54 -3.95 9.13
N MET A 142 1.27 -3.49 7.91
CA MET A 142 1.85 -2.29 7.35
C MET A 142 0.87 -1.61 6.41
N ASN A 143 0.78 -0.28 6.49
CA ASN A 143 0.09 0.56 5.53
C ASN A 143 1.11 1.46 4.86
N LEU A 144 1.15 1.46 3.54
CA LEU A 144 1.95 2.36 2.72
C LEU A 144 1.01 3.28 1.94
N LEU A 145 1.40 4.53 1.81
CA LEU A 145 0.63 5.56 1.12
C LEU A 145 1.41 6.07 -0.09
N TYR A 146 0.74 6.05 -1.24
CA TYR A 146 1.27 6.52 -2.51
C TYR A 146 0.35 7.60 -3.09
N ARG A 147 0.92 8.78 -3.37
CA ARG A 147 0.20 9.94 -3.89
C ARG A 147 0.39 10.10 -5.40
N GLY A 148 -0.69 10.46 -6.08
CA GLY A 148 -0.64 10.96 -7.46
C GLY A 148 -0.35 9.92 -8.53
N GLY A 149 -0.54 8.63 -8.23
CA GLY A 149 -0.54 7.58 -9.25
C GLY A 149 -1.86 7.56 -10.01
N ASP A 150 -1.80 7.25 -11.32
CA ASP A 150 -3.00 6.86 -12.05
C ASP A 150 -3.48 5.49 -11.55
N THR A 151 -4.50 5.50 -10.69
CA THR A 151 -5.07 4.30 -10.10
C THR A 151 -6.02 3.56 -11.05
N ALA A 152 -6.32 4.10 -12.23
CA ALA A 152 -7.22 3.49 -13.20
C ALA A 152 -6.68 2.16 -13.77
N SER A 153 -5.36 1.97 -13.72
CA SER A 153 -4.67 0.76 -14.18
C SER A 153 -4.30 -0.21 -13.06
N VAL A 154 -4.54 0.14 -11.79
CA VAL A 154 -4.23 -0.73 -10.65
C VAL A 154 -5.18 -1.92 -10.69
N SER A 155 -4.63 -3.08 -11.09
CA SER A 155 -5.40 -4.31 -11.17
C SER A 155 -5.86 -4.79 -9.79
N LEU A 156 -6.93 -5.59 -9.76
CA LEU A 156 -7.39 -6.27 -8.54
C LEU A 156 -6.36 -7.28 -7.98
N THR A 157 -5.32 -7.61 -8.75
CA THR A 157 -4.20 -8.48 -8.36
C THR A 157 -2.93 -7.63 -8.20
N PRO A 158 -2.71 -6.99 -7.04
CA PRO A 158 -1.62 -6.03 -6.85
C PRO A 158 -0.23 -6.66 -6.80
N VAL A 159 -0.13 -7.99 -6.75
CA VAL A 159 1.14 -8.72 -6.61
C VAL A 159 1.48 -9.39 -7.93
N VAL A 160 2.63 -8.99 -8.47
CA VAL A 160 3.15 -9.44 -9.78
C VAL A 160 4.02 -10.70 -9.69
N GLY A 161 4.54 -11.03 -8.50
CA GLY A 161 5.39 -12.20 -8.30
C GLY A 161 5.69 -12.46 -6.82
N ILE A 162 5.97 -13.72 -6.49
CA ILE A 162 6.41 -14.15 -5.15
C ILE A 162 7.53 -15.19 -5.32
N THR A 163 8.64 -14.94 -4.63
CA THR A 163 9.77 -15.86 -4.51
C THR A 163 10.01 -16.21 -3.06
N GLU A 164 10.31 -17.49 -2.79
CA GLU A 164 10.58 -17.98 -1.44
C GLU A 164 12.01 -18.51 -1.35
N HIS A 165 12.72 -18.11 -0.30
CA HIS A 165 14.09 -18.52 -0.02
C HIS A 165 14.19 -19.06 1.42
N LEU A 166 14.96 -20.12 1.61
CA LEU A 166 15.16 -20.76 2.91
C LEU A 166 16.64 -20.79 3.27
N GLY A 167 16.97 -20.46 4.53
CA GLY A 167 18.34 -20.52 5.04
C GLY A 167 19.33 -19.59 4.33
N VAL A 168 18.85 -18.44 3.83
CA VAL A 168 19.68 -17.46 3.11
C VAL A 168 19.90 -16.21 3.96
N ASN A 169 21.06 -15.59 3.79
CA ASN A 169 21.37 -14.25 4.32
C ASN A 169 21.22 -13.16 3.26
N GLN A 170 20.86 -13.53 2.03
CA GLN A 170 20.61 -12.61 0.93
C GLN A 170 19.38 -13.07 0.14
N VAL A 171 18.50 -12.13 -0.19
CA VAL A 171 17.30 -12.36 -0.99
C VAL A 171 17.47 -11.62 -2.31
N PRO A 172 17.62 -12.32 -3.45
CA PRO A 172 17.67 -11.69 -4.76
C PRO A 172 16.35 -10.97 -5.03
N LEU A 173 16.42 -9.76 -5.58
CA LEU A 173 15.26 -9.00 -6.00
C LEU A 173 15.04 -9.19 -7.50
N ASP A 174 13.79 -9.49 -7.87
CA ASP A 174 13.38 -9.53 -9.26
C ASP A 174 13.56 -8.15 -9.90
N ALA A 175 13.81 -8.13 -11.21
CA ALA A 175 13.89 -6.87 -11.94
C ALA A 175 12.54 -6.15 -11.91
N SER A 176 12.58 -4.83 -11.72
CA SER A 176 11.37 -4.02 -11.80
C SER A 176 10.77 -4.15 -13.20
N GLN A 177 9.53 -4.64 -13.26
CA GLN A 177 8.80 -4.79 -14.53
C GLN A 177 8.28 -3.44 -15.04
N ASP A 178 8.04 -2.52 -14.11
CA ASP A 178 7.50 -1.19 -14.38
C ASP A 178 8.39 -0.10 -13.78
N TYR A 179 7.96 1.13 -14.00
CA TYR A 179 8.60 2.35 -13.52
C TYR A 179 8.59 2.54 -12.00
N THR A 180 7.78 1.79 -11.26
CA THR A 180 7.78 1.75 -9.79
C THR A 180 7.29 0.40 -9.29
N THR A 181 8.22 -0.50 -8.96
CA THR A 181 7.90 -1.78 -8.30
C THR A 181 8.09 -1.64 -6.80
N LEU A 182 7.04 -1.96 -6.04
CA LEU A 182 7.10 -2.14 -4.59
C LEU A 182 7.54 -3.56 -4.27
N TYR A 183 8.69 -3.69 -3.61
CA TYR A 183 9.14 -4.92 -3.00
C TYR A 183 8.59 -5.01 -1.58
N ALA A 184 7.93 -6.12 -1.26
CA ALA A 184 7.57 -6.49 0.10
C ALA A 184 8.31 -7.79 0.44
N VAL A 185 9.24 -7.71 1.40
CA VAL A 185 10.02 -8.85 1.87
C VAL A 185 9.56 -9.24 3.26
N LEU A 186 9.20 -10.51 3.37
CA LEU A 186 8.72 -11.15 4.57
C LEU A 186 9.77 -12.17 5.03
N THR A 187 10.20 -12.07 6.28
CA THR A 187 11.15 -13.03 6.86
C THR A 187 10.61 -13.58 8.16
N VAL A 188 10.81 -14.88 8.39
CA VAL A 188 10.59 -15.51 9.68
C VAL A 188 11.95 -15.92 10.21
N SER A 189 12.38 -15.28 11.30
CA SER A 189 13.66 -15.56 11.93
C SER A 189 13.58 -15.26 13.42
N ASP A 190 14.32 -16.01 14.21
CA ASP A 190 14.56 -15.78 15.64
C ASP A 190 15.80 -14.89 15.90
N THR A 191 16.63 -14.71 14.87
CA THR A 191 17.96 -14.13 14.95
C THR A 191 18.11 -12.87 14.10
N LEU A 192 17.09 -12.50 13.32
CA LEU A 192 17.15 -11.30 12.48
C LEU A 192 17.22 -10.03 13.33
N THR A 193 18.28 -9.27 13.13
CA THR A 193 18.60 -8.01 13.82
C THR A 193 18.56 -6.79 12.90
N GLY A 194 18.71 -6.97 11.59
CA GLY A 194 18.77 -5.88 10.62
C GLY A 194 18.69 -6.34 9.18
N ALA A 195 18.59 -5.37 8.26
CA ALA A 195 18.61 -5.62 6.83
C ALA A 195 19.15 -4.39 6.08
N ALA A 196 19.77 -4.62 4.92
CA ALA A 196 20.24 -3.57 4.02
C ALA A 196 19.71 -3.81 2.60
N TRP A 197 18.99 -2.82 2.08
CA TRP A 197 18.56 -2.77 0.70
C TRP A 197 19.73 -2.46 -0.22
N PRO A 198 19.76 -3.03 -1.44
CA PRO A 198 20.82 -2.74 -2.38
C PRO A 198 20.70 -1.34 -2.98
N ASP A 199 21.77 -0.87 -3.63
CA ASP A 199 21.80 0.45 -4.25
C ASP A 199 20.69 0.60 -5.32
N GLY A 200 20.11 1.79 -5.39
CA GLY A 200 19.01 2.09 -6.31
C GLY A 200 17.63 1.64 -5.81
N VAL A 201 17.54 0.97 -4.66
CA VAL A 201 16.28 0.71 -3.96
C VAL A 201 16.10 1.72 -2.84
N ILE A 202 14.90 2.29 -2.72
CA ILE A 202 14.56 3.26 -1.69
C ILE A 202 13.75 2.55 -0.59
N PRO A 203 14.30 2.37 0.61
CA PRO A 203 13.57 1.79 1.73
C PRO A 203 12.36 2.65 2.09
N ARG A 204 11.19 2.01 2.30
CA ARG A 204 9.94 2.72 2.62
C ARG A 204 9.54 2.51 4.06
N ALA A 205 9.37 1.26 4.47
CA ALA A 205 8.96 0.93 5.82
C ALA A 205 9.58 -0.39 6.24
N GLN A 206 9.93 -0.49 7.52
CA GLN A 206 10.55 -1.68 8.07
C GLN A 206 10.01 -1.94 9.46
N ARG A 207 9.56 -3.17 9.67
CA ARG A 207 9.17 -3.68 10.96
C ARG A 207 9.87 -5.01 11.22
N LEU A 208 10.87 -4.96 12.09
CA LEU A 208 11.59 -6.14 12.53
C LEU A 208 10.86 -6.81 13.69
N GLY A 209 10.93 -8.15 13.71
CA GLY A 209 10.53 -8.98 14.84
C GLY A 209 11.39 -8.70 16.09
N ARG A 210 11.00 -9.27 17.23
CA ARG A 210 11.81 -9.21 18.45
C ARG A 210 12.87 -10.32 18.44
N PHE A 211 14.11 -9.95 18.75
CA PHE A 211 15.23 -10.88 18.87
C PHE A 211 14.95 -11.98 19.90
N GLY A 212 15.34 -13.23 19.60
CA GLY A 212 15.26 -14.37 20.50
C GLY A 212 13.92 -15.13 20.49
N THR A 213 12.96 -14.70 19.66
CA THR A 213 11.70 -15.43 19.41
C THR A 213 11.43 -15.43 17.90
N GLN A 214 11.08 -16.57 17.30
CA GLN A 214 10.69 -16.62 15.89
C GLN A 214 9.53 -15.65 15.65
N GLN A 215 9.81 -14.53 14.99
CA GLN A 215 8.80 -13.54 14.66
C GLN A 215 8.91 -13.11 13.21
N ILE A 216 7.75 -12.86 12.63
CA ILE A 216 7.64 -12.24 11.32
C ILE A 216 8.30 -10.85 11.37
N SER A 217 9.18 -10.59 10.41
CA SER A 217 9.60 -9.24 10.03
C SER A 217 9.08 -8.93 8.64
N LEU A 218 8.65 -7.69 8.45
CA LEU A 218 8.10 -7.18 7.19
C LEU A 218 8.85 -5.92 6.80
N MET A 219 9.42 -5.94 5.61
CA MET A 219 10.27 -4.87 5.08
C MET A 219 9.75 -4.50 3.70
N THR A 220 9.71 -3.21 3.40
CA THR A 220 9.27 -2.73 2.09
C THR A 220 10.19 -1.66 1.55
N ALA A 221 10.35 -1.68 0.25
CA ALA A 221 11.12 -0.72 -0.49
C ALA A 221 10.62 -0.66 -1.93
N ASP A 222 10.94 0.39 -2.65
CA ASP A 222 10.60 0.51 -4.06
C ASP A 222 11.81 0.89 -4.92
N THR A 223 11.66 0.73 -6.23
CA THR A 223 12.65 1.19 -7.20
C THR A 223 12.13 2.40 -7.95
N PRO A 224 12.96 3.44 -8.13
CA PRO A 224 12.70 4.47 -9.12
C PRO A 224 13.16 3.98 -10.50
N GLY A 225 12.23 3.83 -11.46
CA GLY A 225 12.53 3.47 -12.85
C GLY A 225 12.38 1.98 -13.18
N ALA A 226 12.39 1.67 -14.48
CA ALA A 226 12.15 0.32 -15.02
C ALA A 226 13.43 -0.39 -15.48
N GLY A 227 13.45 -1.73 -15.42
CA GLY A 227 14.34 -2.56 -16.25
C GLY A 227 15.69 -2.97 -15.68
N ALA A 228 16.00 -2.70 -14.40
CA ALA A 228 17.21 -3.22 -13.74
C ALA A 228 16.84 -4.11 -12.55
N SER A 229 17.56 -5.25 -12.38
CA SER A 229 17.53 -6.00 -11.12
C SER A 229 18.25 -5.15 -10.07
N PRO A 230 17.59 -4.82 -8.93
CA PRO A 230 18.21 -3.98 -7.92
C PRO A 230 19.35 -4.68 -7.17
N GLY A 231 19.64 -5.96 -7.43
CA GLY A 231 20.61 -6.75 -6.67
C GLY A 231 19.91 -7.60 -5.61
N ALA A 232 20.46 -7.66 -4.40
CA ALA A 232 19.92 -8.50 -3.32
C ALA A 232 19.77 -7.71 -2.02
N LEU A 233 18.63 -7.93 -1.33
CA LEU A 233 18.46 -7.53 0.06
C LEU A 233 19.39 -8.38 0.93
N ARG A 234 20.21 -7.73 1.75
CA ARG A 234 21.09 -8.41 2.72
C ARG A 234 20.42 -8.43 4.09
N LEU A 235 20.42 -9.60 4.73
CA LEU A 235 19.87 -9.80 6.07
C LEU A 235 21.04 -9.86 7.08
N ASP A 236 20.79 -9.40 8.31
CA ASP A 236 21.75 -9.44 9.44
C ASP A 236 23.09 -8.75 9.20
N THR A 237 23.07 -7.59 8.55
CA THR A 237 24.28 -6.82 8.22
C THR A 237 25.05 -6.27 9.42
N THR A 238 24.48 -6.31 10.63
CA THR A 238 25.11 -5.84 11.87
C THR A 238 25.75 -6.96 12.69
N VAL A 239 25.53 -8.22 12.31
CA VAL A 239 26.34 -9.32 12.83
C VAL A 239 27.64 -9.29 12.05
N GLU A 240 28.64 -8.57 12.58
CA GLU A 240 30.02 -8.72 12.12
C GLU A 240 30.29 -10.21 11.97
N THR A 241 30.70 -10.63 10.77
CA THR A 241 31.33 -11.91 10.45
C THR A 241 31.69 -12.77 11.68
N ALA A 242 30.71 -13.47 12.24
CA ALA A 242 30.91 -14.51 13.25
C ALA A 242 31.12 -15.87 12.57
N ALA A 243 31.78 -15.83 11.42
CA ALA A 243 32.26 -16.98 10.69
C ALA A 243 33.70 -16.66 10.23
N VAL A 244 34.63 -16.86 11.16
CA VAL A 244 35.97 -17.37 10.85
C VAL A 244 35.97 -18.84 11.24
#